data_AF-V9XK95-F1
#
_entry.id   AF-V9XK95-F1
#
_cell.length_a   1.000
_cell.length_b   1.000
_cell.length_c   1.000
_cell.angle_alpha   90.00
_cell.angle_beta   90.00
_cell.angle_gamma   90.00
#
_symmetry.space_group_name_H-M   'P 1'
#
loop_
_entity.id
_entity.type
_entity.pdbx_description
1 polymer ?
#
loop_
_entity_poly.entity_id
_entity_poly.type
_entity_poly.pdbx_seq_one_letter_code
_entity_poly.pdbx_strand_id
1 'polypeptide(L)'
;MAHKVIDRLGGVEEATVFGRSTTAPAAVAAAFNSDITYALDADDTLFDSAHFATIVVSSARAEAERVDASGDSLLRAVAVGYDMTARLNLACSFMEVVDGRSPRTSETAGGYSTVP
;
A
#
# COMPACT_ATOMS: atom_id res chain seq x y z
N MET A 1 15.61 9.66 -2.32
CA MET A 1 16.30 9.03 -1.16
C MET A 1 15.96 7.54 -1.08
N ALA A 2 14.69 7.15 -1.19
CA ALA A 2 14.25 5.76 -1.08
C ALA A 2 14.79 4.78 -2.15
N HIS A 3 15.09 5.20 -3.39
CA HIS A 3 15.78 4.33 -4.37
C HIS A 3 17.15 3.80 -3.89
N LYS A 4 17.93 4.63 -3.17
CA LYS A 4 19.23 4.21 -2.62
C LYS A 4 19.07 3.14 -1.53
N VAL A 5 17.91 3.11 -0.86
CA VAL A 5 17.58 2.09 0.16
C VAL A 5 17.32 0.76 -0.53
N ILE A 6 16.55 0.75 -1.63
CA ILE A 6 16.32 -0.46 -2.45
C ILE A 6 17.66 -1.07 -2.89
N ASP A 7 18.55 -0.25 -3.44
CA ASP A 7 19.87 -0.72 -3.93
C ASP A 7 20.73 -1.30 -2.80
N ARG A 8 20.59 -0.75 -1.58
CA ARG A 8 21.31 -1.23 -0.39
C ARG A 8 20.71 -2.51 0.20
N LEU A 9 19.39 -2.66 0.16
CA LEU A 9 18.72 -3.88 0.58
C LEU A 9 19.09 -5.05 -0.35
N GLY A 10 19.17 -4.78 -1.66
CA GLY A 10 19.47 -5.79 -2.67
C GLY A 10 18.48 -6.95 -2.64
N GLY A 11 18.89 -8.09 -3.21
CA GLY A 11 18.11 -9.32 -3.18
C GLY A 11 17.70 -9.81 -4.58
N VAL A 12 16.78 -10.78 -4.59
CA VAL A 12 16.25 -11.38 -5.82
C VAL A 12 15.42 -10.37 -6.59
N GLU A 13 15.56 -10.35 -7.91
CA GLU A 13 14.80 -9.49 -8.80
C GLU A 13 13.48 -10.16 -9.19
N GLU A 14 12.39 -9.75 -8.55
CA GLU A 14 11.08 -10.42 -8.68
C GLU A 14 9.98 -9.51 -9.21
N ALA A 15 10.03 -8.22 -8.89
CA ALA A 15 8.96 -7.28 -9.22
C ALA A 15 9.47 -5.87 -9.53
N THR A 16 8.69 -5.16 -10.34
CA THR A 16 8.97 -3.82 -10.87
C THR A 16 8.85 -2.76 -9.78
N VAL A 17 9.81 -1.83 -9.78
CA VAL A 17 9.77 -0.63 -8.95
C VAL A 17 9.30 0.57 -9.79
N PHE A 18 8.21 1.23 -9.39
CA PHE A 18 7.65 2.36 -10.12
C PHE A 18 8.64 3.52 -10.20
N GLY A 19 8.69 4.17 -11.37
CA GLY A 19 9.64 5.24 -11.64
C GLY A 19 11.09 4.79 -11.81
N ARG A 20 11.35 3.47 -11.91
CA ARG A 20 12.68 2.90 -12.20
C ARG A 20 12.61 1.92 -13.38
N SER A 21 13.78 1.64 -13.95
CA SER A 21 14.00 0.58 -14.95
C SER A 21 14.47 -0.73 -14.32
N THR A 22 14.43 -0.85 -13.00
CA THR A 22 14.99 -1.97 -12.23
C THR A 22 13.91 -2.69 -11.46
N THR A 23 14.16 -3.97 -11.20
CA THR A 23 13.36 -4.84 -10.35
C THR A 23 13.97 -4.96 -8.95
N ALA A 24 13.20 -5.46 -8.00
CA ALA A 24 13.61 -5.71 -6.62
C ALA A 24 12.86 -6.94 -6.07
N PRO A 25 13.20 -7.43 -4.85
CA PRO A 25 12.39 -8.47 -4.21
C PRO A 25 10.95 -7.99 -4.08
N ALA A 26 9.97 -8.88 -4.27
CA ALA A 26 8.58 -8.47 -4.41
C ALA A 26 8.07 -7.67 -3.20
N ALA A 27 8.49 -8.04 -1.98
CA ALA A 27 8.16 -7.31 -0.76
C ALA A 27 8.75 -5.87 -0.75
N VAL A 28 9.96 -5.70 -1.28
CA VAL A 28 10.63 -4.38 -1.37
C VAL A 28 9.94 -3.52 -2.44
N ALA A 29 9.64 -4.10 -3.60
CA ALA A 29 8.89 -3.42 -4.65
C ALA A 29 7.50 -3.01 -4.17
N ALA A 30 6.77 -3.88 -3.47
CA ALA A 30 5.46 -3.59 -2.89
C ALA A 30 5.50 -2.38 -1.93
N ALA A 31 6.44 -2.39 -0.98
CA ALA A 31 6.59 -1.31 -0.01
C ALA A 31 6.92 0.03 -0.69
N PHE A 32 7.91 0.03 -1.60
CA PHE A 32 8.30 1.25 -2.28
C PHE A 32 7.21 1.79 -3.22
N ASN A 33 6.55 0.90 -3.96
CA ASN A 33 5.46 1.27 -4.86
C ASN A 33 4.30 1.87 -4.07
N SER A 34 4.00 1.31 -2.89
CA SER A 34 2.99 1.88 -1.98
C SER A 34 3.35 3.31 -1.58
N ASP A 35 4.57 3.52 -1.09
CA ASP A 35 5.06 4.85 -0.66
C ASP A 35 4.95 5.90 -1.78
N ILE A 36 5.41 5.57 -3.00
CA ILE A 36 5.42 6.56 -4.09
C ILE A 36 4.01 6.84 -4.62
N THR A 37 3.09 5.87 -4.59
CA THR A 37 1.69 6.08 -5.00
C THR A 37 0.91 6.97 -4.05
N TYR A 38 1.33 7.04 -2.78
CA TYR A 38 0.77 7.94 -1.78
C TYR A 38 1.45 9.32 -1.74
N ALA A 39 2.63 9.49 -2.37
CA ALA A 39 3.50 10.63 -2.13
C ALA A 39 2.89 12.03 -2.40
N LEU A 40 1.84 12.09 -3.23
CA LEU A 40 1.13 13.34 -3.56
C LEU A 40 -0.25 13.45 -2.93
N ASP A 41 -0.68 12.45 -2.15
CA ASP A 41 -2.05 12.35 -1.61
C ASP A 41 -3.11 12.48 -2.72
N ALA A 42 -2.83 11.84 -3.86
CA ALA A 42 -3.61 11.92 -5.10
C ALA A 42 -4.14 10.54 -5.53
N ASP A 43 -4.18 9.61 -4.60
CA ASP A 43 -4.73 8.27 -4.71
C ASP A 43 -6.21 8.23 -4.25
N ASP A 44 -6.75 7.03 -4.02
CA ASP A 44 -8.16 6.87 -3.67
C ASP A 44 -8.42 7.14 -2.18
N THR A 45 -9.66 7.47 -1.86
CA THR A 45 -10.13 7.52 -0.47
C THR A 45 -11.44 6.75 -0.33
N LEU A 46 -11.55 5.94 0.73
CA LEU A 46 -12.84 5.42 1.17
C LEU A 46 -13.41 6.38 2.23
N PHE A 47 -14.48 7.11 1.87
CA PHE A 47 -15.22 8.01 2.77
C PHE A 47 -14.33 8.99 3.54
N ASP A 48 -13.26 9.51 2.91
CA ASP A 48 -12.25 10.38 3.53
C ASP A 48 -11.58 9.78 4.78
N SER A 49 -11.61 8.45 4.92
CA SER A 49 -11.14 7.74 6.12
C SER A 49 -9.87 6.93 5.90
N ALA A 50 -9.62 6.43 4.68
CA ALA A 50 -8.48 5.59 4.40
C ALA A 50 -8.15 5.49 2.89
N HIS A 51 -6.87 5.19 2.61
CA HIS A 51 -6.24 5.06 1.30
C HIS A 51 -5.92 3.60 1.01
N PHE A 52 -6.63 2.94 0.09
CA PHE A 52 -6.54 1.49 -0.09
C PHE A 52 -5.71 1.11 -1.31
N ALA A 53 -5.81 1.88 -2.40
CA ALA A 53 -5.16 1.61 -3.67
C ALA A 53 -3.66 1.43 -3.50
N THR A 54 -3.04 2.35 -2.75
CA THR A 54 -1.59 2.44 -2.59
C THR A 54 -1.00 1.13 -2.11
N ILE A 55 -1.60 0.52 -1.08
CA ILE A 55 -1.12 -0.72 -0.48
C ILE A 55 -1.62 -1.94 -1.25
N VAL A 56 -2.92 -2.01 -1.55
CA VAL A 56 -3.54 -3.21 -2.13
C VAL A 56 -3.04 -3.43 -3.56
N VAL A 57 -3.04 -2.39 -4.40
CA VAL A 57 -2.63 -2.51 -5.80
C VAL A 57 -1.13 -2.76 -5.91
N SER A 58 -0.31 -2.04 -5.14
CA SER A 58 1.15 -2.23 -5.17
C SER A 58 1.56 -3.63 -4.71
N SER A 59 0.96 -4.13 -3.63
CA SER A 59 1.26 -5.48 -3.12
C SER A 59 0.78 -6.58 -4.06
N ALA A 60 -0.46 -6.46 -4.57
CA ALA A 60 -0.99 -7.43 -5.52
C ALA A 60 -0.19 -7.44 -6.83
N ARG A 61 0.23 -6.26 -7.31
CA ARG A 61 1.04 -6.14 -8.52
C ARG A 61 2.42 -6.79 -8.36
N ALA A 62 3.11 -6.50 -7.26
CA ALA A 62 4.43 -7.08 -7.01
C ALA A 62 4.37 -8.61 -6.88
N GLU A 63 3.38 -9.13 -6.17
CA GLU A 63 3.21 -10.57 -6.01
C GLU A 63 2.78 -11.26 -7.32
N ALA A 64 1.93 -10.61 -8.12
CA ALA A 64 1.54 -11.11 -9.43
C ALA A 64 2.75 -11.25 -10.37
N GLU A 65 3.68 -10.29 -10.35
CA GLU A 65 4.92 -10.38 -11.13
C GLU A 65 5.83 -11.52 -10.62
N ARG A 66 5.99 -11.64 -9.30
CA ARG A 66 6.83 -12.70 -8.68
C ARG A 66 6.39 -14.11 -9.06
N VAL A 67 5.08 -14.34 -9.13
CA VAL A 67 4.50 -15.68 -9.39
C VAL A 67 4.00 -15.86 -10.83
N ASP A 68 4.32 -14.93 -11.73
CA ASP A 68 3.85 -14.92 -13.12
C ASP A 68 2.33 -15.13 -13.25
N ALA A 69 1.58 -14.36 -12.46
CA ALA A 69 0.13 -14.47 -12.39
C ALA A 69 -0.56 -13.80 -13.59
N SER A 70 -1.69 -14.38 -14.02
CA SER A 70 -2.55 -13.77 -15.01
C SER A 70 -3.14 -12.44 -14.53
N GLY A 71 -3.52 -11.57 -15.47
CA GLY A 71 -4.22 -10.31 -15.15
C GLY A 71 -5.55 -10.52 -14.41
N ASP A 72 -6.24 -11.63 -14.67
CA ASP A 72 -7.48 -12.00 -13.97
C ASP A 72 -7.22 -12.39 -12.50
N SER A 73 -6.12 -13.10 -12.24
CA SER A 73 -5.65 -13.37 -10.88
C SER A 73 -5.29 -12.08 -10.14
N LEU A 74 -4.61 -11.14 -10.81
CA LEU A 74 -4.28 -9.82 -10.26
C LEU A 74 -5.55 -9.03 -9.90
N LEU A 75 -6.51 -8.93 -10.81
CA LEU A 75 -7.76 -8.21 -10.57
C LEU A 75 -8.57 -8.82 -9.42
N ARG A 76 -8.60 -10.16 -9.30
CA ARG A 76 -9.20 -10.81 -8.12
C ARG A 76 -8.47 -10.47 -6.83
N ALA A 77 -7.13 -10.51 -6.82
CA ALA A 77 -6.35 -10.17 -5.64
C ALA A 77 -6.61 -8.74 -5.18
N VAL A 78 -6.70 -7.79 -6.13
CA VAL A 78 -7.07 -6.40 -5.83
C VAL A 78 -8.49 -6.32 -5.26
N ALA A 79 -9.49 -6.92 -5.92
CA ALA A 79 -10.87 -6.88 -5.45
C ALA A 79 -11.05 -7.46 -4.04
N VAL A 80 -10.42 -8.61 -3.76
CA VAL A 80 -10.44 -9.24 -2.44
C VAL A 80 -9.70 -8.39 -1.41
N GLY A 81 -8.55 -7.81 -1.77
CA GLY A 81 -7.80 -6.89 -0.91
C GLY A 81 -8.63 -5.66 -0.51
N TYR A 82 -9.32 -5.04 -1.48
CA TYR A 82 -10.23 -3.92 -1.21
C TYR A 82 -11.38 -4.30 -0.27
N ASP A 83 -12.05 -5.44 -0.51
CA ASP A 83 -13.15 -5.90 0.34
C ASP A 83 -12.68 -6.16 1.79
N MET A 84 -11.52 -6.81 1.97
CA MET A 84 -10.97 -7.06 3.30
C MET A 84 -10.58 -5.75 4.01
N THR A 85 -9.87 -4.85 3.33
CA THR A 85 -9.43 -3.58 3.93
C THR A 85 -10.64 -2.70 4.26
N ALA A 86 -11.67 -2.65 3.40
CA ALA A 86 -12.90 -1.93 3.68
C ALA A 86 -13.61 -2.45 4.94
N ARG A 87 -13.73 -3.78 5.09
CA ARG A 87 -14.34 -4.40 6.29
C ARG A 87 -13.56 -4.07 7.56
N LEU A 88 -12.23 -4.13 7.50
CA LEU A 88 -11.38 -3.79 8.64
C LEU A 88 -11.49 -2.29 8.99
N ASN A 89 -11.46 -1.42 7.99
CA ASN A 89 -11.63 0.02 8.18
C ASN A 89 -12.97 0.35 8.83
N LEU A 90 -14.07 -0.22 8.33
CA LEU A 90 -15.42 0.00 8.88
C LEU A 90 -15.62 -0.62 10.27
N ALA A 91 -14.85 -1.66 10.63
CA ALA A 91 -14.88 -2.25 11.96
C ALA A 91 -14.13 -1.40 13.01
N CYS A 92 -13.27 -0.49 12.56
CA CYS A 92 -12.49 0.40 13.42
C CYS A 92 -13.10 1.81 13.43
N SER A 93 -13.14 2.46 14.60
CA SER A 93 -13.56 3.87 14.71
C SER A 93 -12.44 4.80 14.24
N PHE A 94 -12.37 5.09 12.93
CA PHE A 94 -11.25 5.85 12.35
C PHE A 94 -11.34 7.37 12.47
N MET A 95 -12.51 7.92 12.79
CA MET A 95 -12.75 9.38 12.78
C MET A 95 -13.88 9.76 13.75
N GLU A 96 -13.76 9.44 15.04
CA GLU A 96 -14.73 9.90 16.05
C GLU A 96 -14.30 11.24 16.63
N VAL A 97 -14.88 12.37 16.22
CA VAL A 97 -14.53 13.66 16.84
C VAL A 97 -15.18 13.78 18.22
N VAL A 98 -14.36 13.68 19.27
CA VAL A 98 -14.79 13.84 20.68
C VAL A 98 -14.39 15.24 21.14
N ASP A 99 -15.35 16.06 21.58
CA ASP A 99 -15.13 17.43 22.08
C ASP A 99 -14.36 18.34 21.11
N GLY A 100 -14.64 18.24 19.81
CA GLY A 100 -13.99 19.04 18.77
C GLY A 100 -12.54 18.63 18.46
N ARG A 101 -12.10 17.47 18.96
CA ARG A 101 -10.80 16.87 18.68
C ARG A 101 -11.00 15.49 18.09
N SER A 102 -10.28 15.17 17.01
CA SER A 102 -10.12 13.77 16.64
C SER A 102 -9.20 13.13 17.71
N PRO A 103 -9.61 12.09 18.44
CA PRO A 103 -8.69 11.29 19.24
C PRO A 103 -7.63 10.80 18.26
N ARG A 104 -6.35 10.85 18.67
CA ARG A 104 -5.27 10.29 17.84
C ARG A 104 -5.64 8.84 17.54
N THR A 105 -6.19 8.60 16.36
CA THR A 105 -6.50 7.26 15.90
C THR A 105 -5.15 6.59 15.76
N SER A 106 -4.93 5.55 16.57
CA SER A 106 -3.74 4.74 16.41
C SER A 106 -3.67 4.30 14.96
N GLU A 107 -2.48 4.40 14.39
CA GLU A 107 -2.07 4.25 12.98
C GLU A 107 -2.25 2.81 12.47
N THR A 108 -3.28 2.11 12.96
CA THR A 108 -3.36 0.65 13.04
C THR A 108 -4.14 0.02 11.90
N ALA A 109 -4.81 0.81 11.03
CA ALA A 109 -5.37 0.26 9.78
C ALA A 109 -5.17 1.10 8.51
N GLY A 110 -4.59 2.31 8.59
CA GLY A 110 -4.04 3.01 7.43
C GLY A 110 -2.54 2.81 7.44
N GLY A 111 -2.02 1.97 6.53
CA GLY A 111 -0.59 1.64 6.52
C GLY A 111 0.30 2.87 6.54
N TYR A 112 1.22 2.88 7.50
CA TYR A 112 2.47 3.64 7.55
C TYR A 112 2.36 5.17 7.58
N SER A 113 2.18 5.74 8.78
CA SER A 113 2.94 6.94 9.16
C SER A 113 4.16 6.51 9.97
N THR A 114 5.32 6.46 9.33
CA THR A 114 6.58 6.42 10.08
C THR A 114 6.96 7.83 10.51
N VAL A 115 7.48 7.91 11.74
CA VAL A 115 8.26 8.96 12.44
C VAL A 115 7.52 10.07 13.24
N PRO A 116 8.08 10.46 14.41
CA PRO A 116 7.40 10.91 15.65
C PRO A 116 6.90 12.36 15.69
#